data_AF-A0A9D4C5D3-F1
#
_entry.id   AF-A0A9D4C5D3-F1
#
_cell.length_a   1.000
_cell.length_b   1.000
_cell.length_c   1.000
_cell.angle_alpha   90.00
_cell.angle_beta   90.00
_cell.angle_gamma   90.00
#
_symmetry.space_group_name_H-M   'P 1'
#
loop_
_entity.id
_entity.type
_entity.pdbx_description
1 polymer ?
#
loop_
_entity_poly.entity_id
_entity_poly.type
_entity_poly.pdbx_seq_one_letter_code
_entity_poly.pdbx_strand_id
1 'polypeptide(L)'
;MKSIQLTIKCMKYAKLTIKSIRKDVKLTITSIKYVKQTIKSIKNVKLTIKSIRKDVKLTITSIKYVKQTIKSIKNVKLTIKSINYIKLTIKFLM
;
A
#
# COMPACT_ATOMS: atom_id res chain seq x y z
N MET A 1 -19.52 10.63 0.91
CA MET A 1 -19.18 9.26 0.44
C MET A 1 -18.43 8.52 1.53
N LYS A 2 -18.91 7.35 1.99
CA LYS A 2 -18.24 6.56 3.05
C LYS A 2 -16.90 6.00 2.53
N SER A 3 -15.76 6.50 2.99
CA SER A 3 -14.42 5.96 2.75
C SER A 3 -14.11 4.79 3.69
N ILE A 4 -13.23 3.88 3.28
CA ILE A 4 -12.71 2.83 4.17
C ILE A 4 -11.39 3.33 4.76
N GLN A 5 -11.30 3.39 6.08
CA GLN A 5 -10.08 3.77 6.80
C GLN A 5 -9.66 2.65 7.75
N LEU A 6 -8.40 2.23 7.65
CA LEU A 6 -7.79 1.27 8.57
C LEU A 6 -6.45 1.83 9.08
N THR A 7 -6.26 1.78 10.39
CA THR A 7 -5.03 2.23 11.06
C THR A 7 -4.48 1.11 11.93
N ILE A 8 -3.23 0.73 11.69
CA ILE A 8 -2.52 -0.32 12.42
C ILE A 8 -1.27 0.30 13.07
N LYS A 9 -1.15 0.21 14.39
CA LYS A 9 0.04 0.71 15.11
C LYS A 9 1.25 -0.21 14.90
N CYS A 10 1.10 -1.49 15.23
CA CYS A 10 2.17 -2.48 15.10
C CYS A 10 1.59 -3.81 14.66
N MET A 11 2.26 -4.47 13.71
CA MET A 11 1.88 -5.80 13.25
C MET A 11 3.13 -6.53 12.74
N LYS A 12 3.25 -7.84 12.96
CA LYS A 12 4.39 -8.60 12.40
C LYS A 12 4.20 -8.82 10.90
N TYR A 13 3.03 -9.27 10.48
CA TYR A 13 2.72 -9.62 9.09
C TYR A 13 1.36 -9.06 8.68
N ALA A 14 1.29 -8.40 7.53
CA ALA A 14 0.01 -8.01 6.93
C ALA A 14 -0.12 -8.59 5.52
N LYS A 15 -1.25 -9.27 5.27
CA LYS A 15 -1.69 -9.65 3.93
C LYS A 15 -3.03 -8.97 3.67
N LEU A 16 -3.07 -8.08 2.69
CA LEU A 16 -4.30 -7.39 2.30
C LEU A 16 -4.61 -7.66 0.83
N THR A 17 -5.85 -8.10 0.58
CA THR A 17 -6.35 -8.35 -0.77
C THR A 17 -7.60 -7.53 -1.01
N ILE A 18 -7.56 -6.65 -2.02
CA ILE A 18 -8.69 -5.84 -2.44
C ILE A 18 -9.11 -6.29 -3.84
N LYS A 19 -10.31 -6.87 -3.95
CA LYS A 19 -10.86 -7.34 -5.24
C LYS A 19 -11.45 -6.18 -6.06
N SER A 20 -12.45 -5.49 -5.52
CA SER A 20 -13.05 -4.33 -6.17
C SER A 20 -13.63 -3.41 -5.11
N ILE A 21 -13.20 -2.15 -5.11
CA ILE A 21 -13.76 -1.13 -4.22
C ILE A 21 -14.02 0.13 -5.05
N ARG A 22 -15.29 0.57 -5.09
CA ARG A 22 -15.70 1.83 -5.76
C ARG A 22 -15.48 3.08 -4.89
N LYS A 23 -15.08 2.89 -3.64
CA LYS A 23 -14.83 3.93 -2.61
C LYS A 23 -13.34 4.21 -2.45
N ASP A 24 -13.02 5.32 -1.80
CA ASP A 24 -11.65 5.63 -1.44
C ASP A 24 -11.19 4.76 -0.27
N VAL A 25 -9.95 4.27 -0.35
CA VAL A 25 -9.32 3.48 0.72
C VAL A 25 -8.10 4.21 1.25
N LYS A 26 -8.06 4.36 2.58
CA LYS A 26 -6.91 4.89 3.32
C LYS A 26 -6.38 3.83 4.29
N LEU A 27 -5.15 3.39 4.07
CA LEU A 27 -4.45 2.45 4.95
C LEU A 27 -3.21 3.11 5.55
N THR A 28 -3.15 3.15 6.89
CA THR A 28 -1.98 3.67 7.62
C THR A 28 -1.40 2.59 8.52
N ILE A 29 -0.12 2.28 8.32
CA ILE A 29 0.62 1.31 9.14
C ILE A 29 1.85 2.01 9.71
N THR A 30 2.00 2.01 11.04
CA THR A 30 3.14 2.70 11.66
C THR A 30 4.39 1.81 11.67
N SER A 31 4.26 0.56 12.11
CA SER A 31 5.38 -0.39 12.16
C SER A 31 4.94 -1.77 11.68
N ILE A 32 5.71 -2.35 10.77
CA ILE A 32 5.48 -3.70 10.27
C ILE A 32 6.78 -4.41 9.87
N LYS A 33 6.85 -5.75 9.99
CA LYS A 33 8.02 -6.49 9.47
C LYS A 33 7.85 -6.82 7.99
N TYR A 34 6.67 -7.32 7.61
CA TYR A 34 6.39 -7.79 6.25
C TYR A 34 5.01 -7.35 5.77
N VAL A 35 4.94 -6.88 4.52
CA VAL A 35 3.66 -6.56 3.87
C VAL A 35 3.53 -7.25 2.53
N LYS A 36 2.40 -7.92 2.32
CA LYS A 36 1.94 -8.35 1.00
C LYS A 36 0.59 -7.71 0.69
N GLN A 37 0.53 -6.94 -0.38
CA GLN A 37 -0.70 -6.27 -0.81
C GLN A 37 -1.02 -6.60 -2.27
N THR A 38 -2.28 -6.93 -2.52
CA THR A 38 -2.79 -7.21 -3.87
C THR A 38 -4.08 -6.43 -4.09
N ILE A 39 -4.10 -5.60 -5.13
CA ILE A 39 -5.21 -4.72 -5.47
C ILE A 39 -5.59 -5.00 -6.92
N LYS A 40 -6.80 -5.53 -7.15
CA LYS A 40 -7.28 -5.83 -8.50
C LYS A 40 -7.90 -4.60 -9.17
N SER A 41 -8.90 -3.99 -8.53
CA SER A 41 -9.55 -2.78 -9.04
C SER A 41 -9.95 -1.85 -7.90
N ILE A 42 -9.58 -0.58 -8.01
CA ILE A 42 -10.01 0.44 -7.06
C ILE A 42 -9.95 1.82 -7.70
N LYS A 43 -10.82 2.73 -7.25
CA LYS A 43 -10.84 4.12 -7.73
C LYS A 43 -9.60 4.86 -7.22
N ASN A 44 -9.53 5.06 -5.89
CA ASN A 44 -8.43 5.78 -5.25
C ASN A 44 -7.89 5.01 -4.05
N VAL A 45 -6.56 4.93 -3.93
CA VAL A 45 -5.86 4.38 -2.75
C VAL A 45 -4.85 5.36 -2.21
N LYS A 46 -4.89 5.55 -0.90
CA LYS A 46 -3.82 6.19 -0.13
C LYS A 46 -3.22 5.18 0.86
N LEU A 47 -2.00 4.77 0.60
CA LEU A 47 -1.22 3.90 1.48
C LEU A 47 -0.10 4.69 2.15
N THR A 48 0.02 4.60 3.45
CA THR A 48 1.15 5.17 4.21
C THR A 48 1.71 4.14 5.16
N ILE A 49 2.98 3.78 4.96
CA ILE A 49 3.71 2.90 5.85
C ILE A 49 4.96 3.63 6.35
N LYS A 50 5.07 3.84 7.66
CA LYS A 50 6.15 4.65 8.27
C LYS A 50 7.43 3.87 8.53
N SER A 51 7.35 2.61 8.91
CA SER A 51 8.53 1.78 9.17
C SER A 51 8.28 0.34 8.76
N ILE A 52 9.19 -0.20 7.96
CA ILE A 52 9.17 -1.59 7.51
C ILE A 52 10.51 -2.25 7.77
N ARG A 53 10.53 -3.24 8.66
CA ARG A 53 11.80 -3.84 9.09
C ARG A 53 12.44 -4.75 8.04
N LYS A 54 11.68 -5.29 7.09
CA LYS A 54 12.19 -6.22 6.06
C LYS A 54 11.60 -5.93 4.67
N ASP A 55 10.50 -6.60 4.31
CA ASP A 55 10.09 -6.69 2.90
C ASP A 55 8.68 -6.17 2.64
N VAL A 56 8.50 -5.54 1.48
CA VAL A 56 7.20 -5.22 0.89
C VAL A 56 7.05 -5.84 -0.48
N LYS A 57 5.91 -6.52 -0.69
CA LYS A 57 5.44 -6.93 -2.00
C LYS A 57 4.08 -6.30 -2.29
N LEU A 58 4.02 -5.52 -3.36
CA LEU A 58 2.83 -4.80 -3.81
C LEU A 58 2.50 -5.21 -5.25
N THR A 59 1.26 -5.63 -5.48
CA THR A 59 0.76 -5.96 -6.81
C THR A 59 -0.54 -5.22 -7.08
N ILE A 60 -0.57 -4.43 -8.14
CA ILE A 60 -1.73 -3.64 -8.55
C ILE A 60 -2.08 -4.00 -10.00
N THR A 61 -3.30 -4.45 -10.23
CA THR A 61 -3.77 -4.81 -11.57
C THR A 61 -4.36 -3.59 -12.29
N SER A 62 -5.30 -2.89 -11.67
CA SER A 62 -5.95 -1.71 -12.24
C SER A 62 -6.31 -0.72 -11.14
N ILE A 63 -5.94 0.55 -11.32
CA ILE A 63 -6.28 1.62 -10.40
C ILE A 63 -6.34 2.97 -11.12
N LYS A 64 -7.29 3.82 -10.74
CA LYS A 64 -7.36 5.18 -11.31
C LYS A 64 -6.30 6.09 -10.68
N TYR A 65 -6.28 6.16 -9.35
CA TYR A 65 -5.31 6.98 -8.61
C TYR A 65 -4.67 6.22 -7.46
N VAL A 66 -3.34 6.20 -7.39
CA VAL A 66 -2.60 5.68 -6.24
C VAL A 66 -1.67 6.74 -5.64
N LYS A 67 -1.73 6.89 -4.32
CA LYS A 67 -0.71 7.60 -3.54
C LYS A 67 -0.12 6.65 -2.51
N GLN A 68 1.17 6.34 -2.65
CA GLN A 68 1.88 5.46 -1.74
C GLN A 68 3.09 6.14 -1.14
N THR A 69 3.24 6.00 0.17
CA THR A 69 4.42 6.47 0.91
C THR A 69 4.91 5.33 1.77
N ILE A 70 6.14 4.91 1.52
CA ILE A 70 6.85 3.88 2.29
C ILE A 70 8.15 4.50 2.79
N LYS A 71 8.35 4.49 4.11
CA LYS A 71 9.58 4.96 4.73
C LYS A 71 10.28 3.82 5.45
N SER A 72 11.60 3.90 5.51
CA SER A 72 12.46 3.03 6.32
C SER A 72 12.25 1.56 5.99
N ILE A 73 12.63 1.16 4.78
CA ILE A 73 12.50 -0.20 4.26
C ILE A 73 13.84 -0.72 3.72
N LYS A 74 14.05 -2.05 3.81
CA LYS A 74 15.19 -2.73 3.18
C LYS A 74 14.88 -3.15 1.74
N ASN A 75 13.79 -3.88 1.51
CA ASN A 75 13.49 -4.43 0.19
C ASN A 75 12.04 -4.14 -0.25
N VAL A 76 11.87 -3.65 -1.49
CA VAL A 76 10.55 -3.38 -2.10
C VAL A 76 10.45 -4.08 -3.44
N LYS A 77 9.35 -4.81 -3.65
CA LYS A 77 8.90 -5.28 -4.96
C LYS A 77 7.53 -4.70 -5.28
N LEU A 78 7.46 -3.91 -6.36
CA LEU A 78 6.23 -3.30 -6.86
C LEU A 78 5.93 -3.79 -8.28
N THR A 79 4.70 -4.21 -8.52
CA THR A 79 4.22 -4.60 -9.86
C THR A 79 2.90 -3.89 -10.13
N ILE A 80 2.83 -3.17 -11.25
CA ILE A 80 1.63 -2.43 -11.68
C ILE A 80 1.35 -2.82 -13.13
N LYS A 81 0.13 -3.31 -13.42
CA LYS A 81 -0.28 -3.64 -14.80
C LYS A 81 -0.92 -2.46 -15.52
N SER A 82 -1.82 -1.74 -14.87
CA SER A 82 -2.54 -0.61 -15.46
C SER A 82 -2.81 0.45 -14.40
N ILE A 83 -2.52 1.71 -14.73
CA ILE A 83 -2.70 2.85 -13.85
C ILE A 83 -2.88 4.14 -14.65
N ASN A 84 -3.82 5.00 -14.23
CA ASN A 84 -3.96 6.34 -14.84
C ASN A 84 -3.01 7.34 -14.18
N TYR A 85 -2.90 7.32 -12.85
CA TYR A 85 -2.02 8.23 -12.12
C TYR A 85 -1.37 7.57 -10.90
N ILE A 86 -0.07 7.81 -10.74
CA ILE A 86 0.74 7.33 -9.61
C ILE A 86 1.55 8.44 -8.96
N LYS A 87 1.47 8.50 -7.62
CA LYS A 87 2.47 9.16 -6.78
C LYS A 87 3.07 8.15 -5.82
N LEU A 88 4.33 7.81 -6.04
CA LEU A 88 5.10 6.87 -5.24
C LEU A 88 6.24 7.60 -4.53
N THR A 89 6.40 7.36 -3.23
CA THR A 89 7.55 7.82 -2.45
C THR A 89 8.07 6.66 -1.62
N ILE A 90 9.30 6.23 -1.90
CA ILE A 90 9.98 5.16 -1.17
C ILE A 90 11.28 5.73 -0.61
N LYS A 91 11.48 5.61 0.70
CA LYS A 91 12.75 5.93 1.37
C LYS A 91 13.35 4.64 1.94
N PHE A 92 14.48 4.23 1.39
CA PHE A 92 15.24 3.09 1.91
C PHE A 92 15.95 3.48 3.21
N LEU A 93 16.09 2.51 4.12
CA LEU A 93 17.10 2.63 5.18
C LEU A 93 18.43 2.29 4.51
N MET A 94 19.35 3.26 4.44
CA MET A 94 20.78 2.93 4.28
C MET A 94 21.24 2.20 5.53
#